data_AF-A0A250FY71-F1
#
_entry.id   AF-A0A250FY71-F1
#
_cell.length_a   1.000
_cell.length_b   1.000
_cell.length_c   1.000
_cell.angle_alpha   90.00
_cell.angle_beta   90.00
_cell.angle_gamma   90.00
#
_symmetry.space_group_name_H-M   'P 1'
#
loop_
_entity.id
_entity.type
_entity.pdbx_description
1 polymer ?
#
loop_
_entity_poly.entity_id
_entity_poly.type
_entity_poly.pdbx_seq_one_letter_code
_entity_poly.pdbx_strand_id
1 'polypeptide(L)'
;MKMKLYTFIIALFLVQISFAQEDTTIPKDTLTTVLPATKTEAELKAEKERLKAEQKAQKEKEKALKAEEKARKADEKAKKQAEKAEQKAKKAEEKARKAEEKARKTAEKNKKNLAKAKQEVLKIETQIKKKENELAREQNKYNVKLAKGNLSPNDEAKFKGKILKKEQDINNLHLKLIKAQGRVNKYSE
;
A
#
# COMPACT_ATOMS: atom_id res chain seq x y z
N MET A 1 -17.41 -16.06 20.61
CA MET A 1 -18.67 -16.04 21.40
C MET A 1 -19.82 -15.50 20.54
N LYS A 2 -20.30 -16.25 19.53
CA LYS A 2 -21.39 -15.79 18.62
C LYS A 2 -22.29 -16.93 18.12
N MET A 3 -22.32 -18.07 18.82
CA MET A 3 -23.12 -19.25 18.42
C MET A 3 -24.28 -19.56 19.36
N LYS A 4 -24.51 -18.75 20.40
CA LYS A 4 -25.59 -18.96 21.39
C LYS A 4 -26.87 -18.15 21.12
N LEU A 5 -26.83 -17.20 20.16
CA LEU A 5 -27.98 -16.37 19.83
C LEU A 5 -28.89 -17.01 18.76
N TYR A 6 -28.33 -17.83 17.86
CA TYR A 6 -29.10 -18.54 16.84
C TYR A 6 -29.83 -19.78 17.37
N THR A 7 -29.30 -20.43 18.40
CA THR A 7 -29.95 -21.56 19.08
C THR A 7 -31.19 -21.15 19.87
N PHE A 8 -31.24 -19.91 20.36
CA PHE A 8 -32.39 -19.41 21.11
C PHE A 8 -33.60 -19.08 20.21
N ILE A 9 -33.36 -18.68 18.96
CA ILE A 9 -34.42 -18.30 18.00
C ILE A 9 -35.08 -19.55 17.37
N ILE A 10 -34.33 -20.65 17.21
CA ILE A 10 -34.87 -21.91 16.69
C ILE A 10 -35.71 -22.64 17.75
N ALA A 11 -35.37 -22.50 19.04
CA ALA A 11 -36.15 -23.09 20.13
C ALA A 11 -37.53 -22.42 20.34
N LEU A 12 -37.67 -21.12 20.01
CA LEU A 12 -38.96 -20.42 20.14
C LEU A 12 -39.98 -20.81 19.06
N PHE A 13 -39.52 -21.37 17.93
CA PHE A 13 -40.38 -21.74 16.79
C PHE A 13 -40.92 -23.18 16.88
N LEU A 14 -40.33 -24.04 17.72
CA LEU A 14 -40.77 -25.44 17.89
C LEU A 14 -41.87 -25.63 18.95
N VAL A 15 -42.09 -24.65 19.85
CA VAL A 15 -43.08 -24.75 20.94
C VAL A 15 -44.53 -24.49 20.46
N GLN A 16 -44.74 -23.87 19.30
CA GLN A 16 -46.08 -23.52 18.81
C GLN A 16 -46.75 -24.64 17.98
N ILE A 17 -46.10 -25.78 17.73
CA ILE A 17 -46.64 -26.83 16.85
C ILE A 17 -47.44 -27.92 17.61
N SER A 18 -47.47 -27.90 18.95
CA SER A 18 -48.01 -29.03 19.75
C SER A 18 -49.44 -28.89 20.32
N PHE A 19 -50.31 -28.01 19.79
CA PHE A 19 -51.70 -27.88 20.28
C PHE A 19 -52.78 -28.09 19.20
N ALA A 20 -52.54 -28.95 18.22
CA ALA A 20 -53.55 -29.26 17.20
C ALA A 20 -53.57 -30.74 16.81
N GLN A 21 -53.70 -31.63 17.80
CA GLN A 21 -54.16 -33.00 17.60
C GLN A 21 -55.06 -33.37 18.77
N GLU A 22 -56.33 -33.03 18.65
CA GLU A 22 -57.40 -33.72 19.37
C GLU A 22 -58.24 -34.41 18.29
N ASP A 23 -58.30 -35.74 18.40
CA ASP A 23 -59.38 -36.66 17.98
C ASP A 23 -60.15 -36.34 16.68
N THR A 24 -60.27 -37.23 15.69
CA THR A 24 -60.85 -38.58 15.82
C THR A 24 -60.85 -39.21 14.43
N THR A 25 -60.59 -40.51 14.29
CA THR A 25 -61.00 -41.27 13.10
C THR A 25 -61.50 -42.68 13.46
N ILE A 26 -62.78 -42.94 13.11
CA ILE A 26 -63.43 -44.23 12.73
C ILE A 26 -63.93 -45.10 13.93
N PRO A 27 -65.21 -45.55 14.00
CA PRO A 27 -65.89 -46.23 12.90
C PRO A 27 -67.34 -45.87 12.55
N LYS A 28 -67.64 -46.34 11.33
CA LYS A 28 -68.88 -46.31 10.57
C LYS A 28 -70.05 -46.99 11.29
N ASP A 29 -71.21 -46.55 10.82
CA ASP A 29 -72.51 -47.23 10.82
C ASP A 29 -73.15 -47.45 12.19
N THR A 30 -74.25 -46.73 12.43
CA THR A 30 -75.52 -47.30 12.89
C THR A 30 -76.56 -46.16 12.94
N LEU A 31 -77.56 -46.29 12.07
CA LEU A 31 -78.99 -46.01 12.27
C LEU A 31 -79.46 -44.75 13.04
N THR A 32 -80.47 -44.13 12.41
CA THR A 32 -81.68 -43.61 13.05
C THR A 32 -81.58 -42.22 13.69
N THR A 33 -82.29 -41.27 13.05
CA THR A 33 -83.07 -40.18 13.67
C THR A 33 -82.22 -39.20 14.48
N VAL A 34 -82.14 -37.90 14.18
CA VAL A 34 -83.17 -36.87 14.38
C VAL A 34 -82.62 -35.56 13.77
N LEU A 35 -83.48 -34.78 13.11
CA LEU A 35 -83.46 -33.30 13.04
C LEU A 35 -82.29 -32.55 12.36
N PRO A 36 -82.55 -31.31 11.88
CA PRO A 36 -81.88 -30.70 10.73
C PRO A 36 -80.81 -29.68 11.14
N ALA A 37 -79.73 -29.57 10.38
CA ALA A 37 -78.91 -28.37 10.35
C ALA A 37 -78.18 -28.29 9.01
N THR A 38 -78.85 -27.66 8.04
CA THR A 38 -78.23 -26.94 6.94
C THR A 38 -76.99 -26.20 7.45
N LYS A 39 -75.80 -26.46 6.88
CA LYS A 39 -74.73 -25.45 6.84
C LYS A 39 -75.35 -24.23 6.17
N THR A 40 -75.73 -23.27 6.98
CA THR A 40 -76.45 -22.09 6.51
C THR A 40 -75.54 -21.34 5.54
N GLU A 41 -76.10 -20.76 4.48
CA GLU A 41 -75.37 -19.88 3.55
C GLU A 41 -74.59 -18.76 4.27
N ALA A 42 -74.95 -18.48 5.53
CA ALA A 42 -74.28 -17.57 6.45
C ALA A 42 -72.84 -18.02 6.82
N GLU A 43 -72.58 -19.29 7.09
CA GLU A 43 -71.24 -19.78 7.48
C GLU A 43 -70.28 -19.83 6.28
N LEU A 44 -70.78 -20.23 5.10
CA LEU A 44 -69.99 -20.25 3.85
C LEU A 44 -69.64 -18.83 3.35
N LYS A 45 -70.51 -17.85 3.62
CA LYS A 45 -70.23 -16.42 3.38
C LYS A 45 -69.20 -15.87 4.35
N ALA A 46 -69.30 -16.23 5.64
CA ALA A 46 -68.33 -15.81 6.66
C ALA A 46 -66.92 -16.37 6.39
N GLU A 47 -66.82 -17.62 5.92
CA GLU A 47 -65.54 -18.24 5.56
C GLU A 47 -64.93 -17.60 4.29
N LYS A 48 -65.74 -17.30 3.27
CA LYS A 48 -65.28 -16.55 2.07
C LYS A 48 -64.84 -15.13 2.39
N GLU A 49 -65.49 -14.45 3.33
CA GLU A 49 -65.04 -13.12 3.80
C GLU A 49 -63.74 -13.20 4.59
N ARG A 50 -63.58 -14.19 5.47
CA ARG A 50 -62.31 -14.42 6.18
C ARG A 50 -61.15 -14.70 5.22
N LEU A 51 -61.37 -15.54 4.20
CA LEU A 51 -60.35 -15.88 3.20
C LEU A 51 -59.96 -14.67 2.33
N LYS A 52 -60.93 -13.78 2.01
CA LYS A 52 -60.65 -12.51 1.33
C LYS A 52 -59.91 -11.52 2.22
N ALA A 53 -60.24 -11.45 3.50
CA ALA A 53 -59.54 -10.61 4.48
C ALA A 53 -58.08 -11.08 4.66
N GLU A 54 -57.87 -12.39 4.74
CA GLU A 54 -56.55 -13.00 4.86
C GLU A 54 -55.71 -12.82 3.58
N GLN A 55 -56.30 -12.96 2.39
CA GLN A 55 -55.62 -12.63 1.13
C GLN A 55 -55.25 -11.15 1.02
N LYS A 56 -56.09 -10.23 1.50
CA LYS A 56 -55.74 -8.80 1.55
C LYS A 56 -54.58 -8.56 2.52
N ALA A 57 -54.61 -9.16 3.70
CA ALA A 57 -53.54 -9.05 4.69
C ALA A 57 -52.21 -9.67 4.19
N GLN A 58 -52.24 -10.80 3.48
CA GLN A 58 -51.05 -11.38 2.85
C GLN A 58 -50.49 -10.47 1.75
N LYS A 59 -51.35 -9.90 0.90
CA LYS A 59 -50.91 -8.97 -0.17
C LYS A 59 -50.28 -7.69 0.38
N GLU A 60 -50.77 -7.16 1.51
CA GLU A 60 -50.15 -6.03 2.18
C GLU A 60 -48.80 -6.38 2.81
N LYS A 61 -48.70 -7.53 3.51
CA LYS A 61 -47.44 -8.03 4.05
C LYS A 61 -46.40 -8.27 2.96
N GLU A 62 -46.79 -8.85 1.82
CA GLU A 62 -45.89 -9.09 0.70
C GLU A 62 -45.41 -7.77 0.05
N LYS A 63 -46.28 -6.76 -0.05
CA LYS A 63 -45.89 -5.42 -0.53
C LYS A 63 -44.91 -4.74 0.44
N ALA A 64 -45.14 -4.84 1.75
CA ALA A 64 -44.26 -4.29 2.77
C ALA A 64 -42.87 -4.97 2.74
N LEU A 65 -42.82 -6.30 2.66
CA LEU A 65 -41.58 -7.07 2.54
C LEU A 65 -40.81 -6.72 1.25
N LYS A 66 -41.50 -6.60 0.10
CA LYS A 66 -40.86 -6.18 -1.16
C LYS A 66 -40.31 -4.75 -1.11
N ALA A 67 -40.95 -3.85 -0.37
CA ALA A 67 -40.46 -2.49 -0.18
C ALA A 67 -39.22 -2.46 0.73
N GLU A 68 -39.23 -3.21 1.83
CA GLU A 68 -38.08 -3.35 2.72
C GLU A 68 -36.89 -3.99 2.01
N GLU A 69 -37.11 -5.05 1.22
CA GLU A 69 -36.05 -5.72 0.46
C GLU A 69 -35.43 -4.78 -0.59
N LYS A 70 -36.24 -3.96 -1.28
CA LYS A 70 -35.74 -2.93 -2.21
C LYS A 70 -34.93 -1.86 -1.49
N ALA A 71 -35.37 -1.42 -0.31
CA ALA A 71 -34.64 -0.44 0.50
C ALA A 71 -33.29 -1.01 0.98
N ARG A 72 -33.28 -2.25 1.52
CA ARG A 72 -32.03 -2.93 1.93
C ARG A 72 -31.07 -3.14 0.75
N LYS A 73 -31.58 -3.53 -0.43
CA LYS A 73 -30.76 -3.67 -1.65
C LYS A 73 -30.19 -2.33 -2.14
N ALA A 74 -30.92 -1.22 -1.98
CA ALA A 74 -30.43 0.11 -2.32
C ALA A 74 -29.32 0.56 -1.34
N ASP A 75 -29.53 0.37 -0.04
CA ASP A 75 -28.55 0.68 1.00
C ASP A 75 -27.27 -0.16 0.85
N GLU A 76 -27.38 -1.45 0.55
CA GLU A 76 -26.22 -2.31 0.32
C GLU A 76 -25.43 -1.87 -0.92
N LYS A 77 -26.12 -1.51 -2.01
CA LYS A 77 -25.46 -0.97 -3.22
C LYS A 77 -24.76 0.36 -2.93
N ALA A 78 -25.38 1.25 -2.16
CA ALA A 78 -24.79 2.53 -1.78
C ALA A 78 -23.55 2.34 -0.90
N LYS A 79 -23.62 1.48 0.12
CA LYS A 79 -22.47 1.13 0.98
C LYS A 79 -21.33 0.49 0.18
N LYS A 80 -21.64 -0.44 -0.73
CA LYS A 80 -20.65 -1.10 -1.59
C LYS A 80 -20.02 -0.15 -2.60
N GLN A 81 -20.73 0.87 -3.08
CA GLN A 81 -20.15 1.93 -3.91
C GLN A 81 -19.26 2.87 -3.11
N ALA A 82 -19.69 3.29 -1.91
CA ALA A 82 -18.90 4.13 -1.02
C ALA A 82 -17.59 3.43 -0.61
N GLU A 83 -17.64 2.15 -0.22
CA GLU A 83 -16.46 1.37 0.16
C GLU A 83 -15.48 1.19 -1.02
N LYS A 84 -16.00 0.94 -2.23
CA LYS A 84 -15.17 0.87 -3.44
C LYS A 84 -14.51 2.22 -3.77
N ALA A 85 -15.21 3.33 -3.56
CA ALA A 85 -14.65 4.67 -3.77
C ALA A 85 -13.55 4.98 -2.75
N GLU A 86 -13.79 4.68 -1.47
CA GLU A 86 -12.82 4.86 -0.40
C GLU A 86 -11.58 3.98 -0.58
N GLN A 87 -11.75 2.70 -0.95
CA GLN A 87 -10.61 1.82 -1.26
C GLN A 87 -9.80 2.31 -2.47
N LYS A 88 -10.46 2.86 -3.50
CA LYS A 88 -9.77 3.45 -4.64
C LYS A 88 -8.98 4.70 -4.24
N ALA A 89 -9.57 5.56 -3.42
CA ALA A 89 -8.90 6.75 -2.90
C ALA A 89 -7.68 6.39 -2.03
N LYS A 90 -7.82 5.45 -1.08
CA LYS A 90 -6.71 4.97 -0.24
C LYS A 90 -5.59 4.33 -1.06
N LYS A 91 -5.91 3.52 -2.08
CA LYS A 91 -4.91 2.92 -2.98
C LYS A 91 -4.19 3.97 -3.83
N ALA A 92 -4.88 5.03 -4.26
CA ALA A 92 -4.27 6.12 -5.00
C ALA A 92 -3.32 6.94 -4.11
N GLU A 93 -3.74 7.27 -2.89
CA GLU A 93 -2.91 7.97 -1.91
C GLU A 93 -1.66 7.15 -1.54
N GLU A 94 -1.82 5.85 -1.29
CA GLU A 94 -0.68 4.97 -0.96
C GLU A 94 0.33 4.87 -2.11
N LYS A 95 -0.14 4.80 -3.36
CA LYS A 95 0.73 4.83 -4.54
C LYS A 95 1.47 6.16 -4.68
N ALA A 96 0.79 7.28 -4.44
CA ALA A 96 1.39 8.61 -4.47
C ALA A 96 2.46 8.77 -3.39
N ARG A 97 2.16 8.40 -2.14
CA ARG A 97 3.13 8.41 -1.02
C ARG A 97 4.33 7.51 -1.29
N LYS A 98 4.12 6.30 -1.82
CA LYS A 98 5.21 5.38 -2.19
C LYS A 98 6.09 5.95 -3.32
N ALA A 99 5.50 6.65 -4.29
CA ALA A 99 6.25 7.30 -5.36
C ALA A 99 7.08 8.47 -4.82
N GLU A 100 6.49 9.31 -3.97
CA GLU A 100 7.16 10.43 -3.32
C GLU A 100 8.31 9.96 -2.42
N GLU A 101 8.10 8.92 -1.61
CA GLU A 101 9.15 8.36 -0.74
C GLU A 101 10.33 7.80 -1.55
N LYS A 102 10.05 7.09 -2.66
CA LYS A 102 11.10 6.60 -3.57
C LYS A 102 11.87 7.74 -4.24
N ALA A 103 11.17 8.80 -4.66
CA ALA A 103 11.79 9.99 -5.23
C ALA A 103 12.68 10.69 -4.19
N ARG A 104 12.18 10.89 -2.95
CA ARG A 104 12.93 11.49 -1.85
C ARG A 104 14.17 10.67 -1.48
N LYS A 105 14.04 9.34 -1.35
CA LYS A 105 15.17 8.44 -1.08
C LYS A 105 16.24 8.50 -2.17
N THR A 106 15.82 8.56 -3.44
CA THR A 106 16.76 8.68 -4.57
C THR A 106 17.47 10.03 -4.55
N ALA A 107 16.73 11.12 -4.34
CA ALA A 107 17.30 12.46 -4.22
C ALA A 107 18.28 12.58 -3.04
N GLU A 108 17.96 11.99 -1.89
CA GLU A 108 18.85 11.98 -0.73
C GLU A 108 20.13 11.17 -0.99
N LYS A 109 20.00 10.00 -1.62
CA LYS A 109 21.17 9.20 -2.04
C LYS A 109 22.05 9.98 -3.02
N ASN A 110 21.47 10.66 -4.00
CA ASN A 110 22.22 11.50 -4.94
C ASN A 110 22.93 12.65 -4.22
N LYS A 111 22.24 13.37 -3.32
CA LYS A 111 22.88 14.42 -2.50
C LYS A 111 24.06 13.91 -1.68
N LYS A 112 23.91 12.74 -1.04
CA LYS A 112 24.99 12.11 -0.26
C LYS A 112 26.16 11.69 -1.16
N ASN A 113 25.89 11.13 -2.33
CA ASN A 113 26.91 10.74 -3.28
C ASN A 113 27.65 11.96 -3.86
N LEU A 114 26.93 13.03 -4.17
CA LEU A 114 27.49 14.31 -4.60
C LEU A 114 28.41 14.90 -3.54
N ALA A 115 27.99 14.91 -2.27
CA ALA A 115 28.81 15.40 -1.16
C ALA A 115 30.11 14.58 -1.00
N LYS A 116 30.02 13.25 -1.09
CA LYS A 116 31.21 12.38 -1.07
C LYS A 116 32.14 12.64 -2.25
N ALA A 117 31.59 12.79 -3.46
CA ALA A 117 32.40 13.07 -4.65
C ALA A 117 33.12 14.43 -4.53
N LYS A 118 32.44 15.47 -4.04
CA LYS A 118 33.06 16.77 -3.75
C LYS A 118 34.17 16.66 -2.69
N GLN A 119 33.96 15.85 -1.65
CA GLN A 119 34.98 15.60 -0.64
C GLN A 119 36.21 14.87 -1.21
N GLU A 120 36.03 13.92 -2.13
CA GLU A 120 37.13 13.26 -2.83
C GLU A 120 37.94 14.25 -3.66
N VAL A 121 37.27 15.14 -4.40
CA VAL A 121 37.91 16.23 -5.17
C VAL A 121 38.79 17.09 -4.25
N LEU A 122 38.24 17.60 -3.14
CA LEU A 122 38.99 18.43 -2.19
C LEU A 122 40.23 17.72 -1.59
N LYS A 123 40.10 16.43 -1.29
CA LYS A 123 41.23 15.61 -0.80
C LYS A 123 42.33 15.48 -1.85
N ILE A 124 41.97 15.25 -3.11
CA ILE A 124 42.93 15.13 -4.21
C ILE A 124 43.60 16.47 -4.48
N GLU A 125 42.85 17.57 -4.54
CA GLU A 125 43.39 18.94 -4.70
C GLU A 125 44.39 19.27 -3.59
N THR A 126 44.09 18.91 -2.34
CA THR A 126 45.00 19.10 -1.20
C THR A 126 46.29 18.28 -1.38
N GLN A 127 46.20 17.05 -1.88
CA GLN A 127 47.37 16.22 -2.16
C GLN A 127 48.21 16.77 -3.32
N ILE A 128 47.57 17.26 -4.38
CA ILE A 128 48.24 17.93 -5.50
C ILE A 128 49.02 19.13 -4.98
N LYS A 129 48.38 20.04 -4.25
CA LYS A 129 49.03 21.23 -3.70
C LYS A 129 50.23 20.89 -2.81
N LYS A 130 50.14 19.83 -1.99
CA LYS A 130 51.26 19.35 -1.19
C LYS A 130 52.42 18.87 -2.08
N LYS A 131 52.12 18.08 -3.13
CA LYS A 131 53.12 17.56 -4.06
C LYS A 131 53.74 18.65 -4.92
N GLU A 132 52.97 19.64 -5.36
CA GLU A 132 53.47 20.83 -6.06
C GLU A 132 54.45 21.63 -5.19
N ASN A 133 54.13 21.82 -3.90
CA ASN A 133 55.06 22.46 -2.96
C ASN A 133 56.36 21.65 -2.78
N GLU A 134 56.27 20.32 -2.73
CA GLU A 134 57.46 19.47 -2.68
C GLU A 134 58.27 19.52 -3.98
N LEU A 135 57.61 19.57 -5.13
CA LEU A 135 58.24 19.72 -6.45
C LEU A 135 58.97 21.06 -6.53
N ALA A 136 58.31 22.17 -6.15
CA ALA A 136 58.91 23.50 -6.12
C ALA A 136 60.14 23.56 -5.21
N ARG A 137 60.11 22.90 -4.05
CA ARG A 137 61.29 22.79 -3.16
C ARG A 137 62.45 22.04 -3.82
N GLU A 138 62.17 20.94 -4.52
CA GLU A 138 63.21 20.16 -5.20
C GLU A 138 63.78 20.92 -6.42
N GLN A 139 62.92 21.57 -7.21
CA GLN A 139 63.30 22.46 -8.31
C GLN A 139 64.15 23.63 -7.82
N ASN A 140 63.77 24.27 -6.70
CA ASN A 140 64.58 25.35 -6.12
C ASN A 140 65.96 24.85 -5.66
N LYS A 141 66.03 23.69 -4.99
CA LYS A 141 67.32 23.08 -4.61
C LYS A 141 68.19 22.79 -5.83
N TYR A 142 67.60 22.24 -6.89
CA TYR A 142 68.28 21.98 -8.15
C TYR A 142 68.83 23.27 -8.77
N ASN A 143 67.98 24.27 -8.94
CA ASN A 143 68.32 25.56 -9.54
C ASN A 143 69.43 26.28 -8.76
N VAL A 144 69.36 26.28 -7.42
CA VAL A 144 70.41 26.89 -6.58
C VAL A 144 71.75 26.16 -6.74
N LYS A 145 71.76 24.83 -6.80
CA LYS A 145 73.01 24.07 -6.98
C LYS A 145 73.58 24.23 -8.39
N LEU A 146 72.70 24.26 -9.40
CA LEU A 146 73.07 24.51 -10.79
C LEU A 146 73.68 25.91 -10.94
N ALA A 147 73.04 26.94 -10.39
CA ALA A 147 73.54 28.32 -10.44
C ALA A 147 74.87 28.52 -9.70
N LYS A 148 75.12 27.74 -8.64
CA LYS A 148 76.39 27.75 -7.90
C LYS A 148 77.51 26.98 -8.61
N GLY A 149 77.23 26.25 -9.70
CA GLY A 149 78.21 25.40 -10.38
C GLY A 149 78.62 24.15 -9.58
N ASN A 150 77.93 23.84 -8.48
CA ASN A 150 78.30 22.77 -7.53
C ASN A 150 77.63 21.42 -7.88
N LEU A 151 77.25 21.21 -9.13
CA LEU A 151 76.47 20.05 -9.54
C LEU A 151 77.27 19.19 -10.51
N SER A 152 77.62 17.97 -10.09
CA SER A 152 78.22 16.99 -10.98
C SER A 152 77.19 16.47 -12.00
N PRO A 153 77.61 15.95 -13.17
CA PRO A 153 76.68 15.36 -14.14
C PRO A 153 75.80 14.25 -13.54
N ASN A 154 76.36 13.46 -12.63
CA ASN A 154 75.62 12.39 -11.95
C ASN A 154 74.58 12.95 -10.97
N ASP A 155 74.92 14.01 -10.23
CA ASP A 155 73.98 14.65 -9.32
C ASP A 155 72.87 15.39 -10.07
N GLU A 156 73.20 16.02 -11.21
CA GLU A 156 72.23 16.63 -12.11
C GLU A 156 71.19 15.61 -12.58
N ALA A 157 71.65 14.45 -13.06
CA ALA A 157 70.77 13.35 -13.45
C ALA A 157 69.88 12.87 -12.29
N LYS A 158 70.42 12.75 -11.06
CA LYS A 158 69.64 12.39 -9.87
C LYS A 158 68.55 13.43 -9.55
N PHE A 159 68.86 14.72 -9.62
CA PHE A 159 67.86 15.77 -9.37
C PHE A 159 66.77 15.77 -10.44
N LYS A 160 67.14 15.69 -11.72
CA LYS A 160 66.17 15.58 -12.82
C LYS A 160 65.27 14.35 -12.66
N GLY A 161 65.84 13.20 -12.27
CA GLY A 161 65.06 11.99 -12.00
C GLY A 161 64.06 12.16 -10.85
N LYS A 162 64.43 12.86 -9.77
CA LYS A 162 63.51 13.17 -8.65
C LYS A 162 62.40 14.13 -9.06
N ILE A 163 62.75 15.17 -9.81
CA ILE A 163 61.79 16.16 -10.34
C ILE A 163 60.78 15.44 -11.24
N LEU A 164 61.26 14.64 -12.21
CA LEU A 164 60.42 13.87 -13.11
C LEU A 164 59.48 12.93 -12.36
N LYS A 165 59.97 12.22 -11.33
CA LYS A 165 59.13 11.34 -10.51
C LYS A 165 58.02 12.11 -9.78
N LYS A 166 58.33 13.30 -9.26
CA LYS A 166 57.32 14.17 -8.61
C LYS A 166 56.30 14.71 -9.61
N GLU A 167 56.73 15.08 -10.81
CA GLU A 167 55.83 15.50 -11.90
C GLU A 167 54.89 14.36 -12.32
N GLN A 168 55.41 13.13 -12.43
CA GLN A 168 54.59 11.94 -12.70
C GLN A 168 53.57 11.66 -11.59
N ASP A 169 53.98 11.77 -10.31
CA ASP A 169 53.06 11.66 -9.17
C ASP A 169 51.92 12.69 -9.26
N ILE A 170 52.24 13.96 -9.58
CA ILE A 170 51.26 15.04 -9.74
C ILE A 170 50.32 14.75 -10.92
N ASN A 171 50.84 14.32 -12.06
CA ASN A 171 50.03 13.97 -13.23
C ASN A 171 49.06 12.83 -12.94
N ASN A 172 49.51 11.80 -12.21
CA ASN A 172 48.64 10.72 -11.75
C ASN A 172 47.53 11.22 -10.81
N LEU A 173 47.82 12.21 -9.96
CA LEU A 173 46.80 12.86 -9.13
C LEU A 173 45.83 13.71 -9.96
N HIS A 174 46.30 14.44 -10.97
CA HIS A 174 45.44 15.17 -11.91
C HIS A 174 44.49 14.24 -12.67
N LEU A 175 44.96 13.07 -13.12
CA LEU A 175 44.09 12.06 -13.72
C LEU A 175 43.02 11.56 -12.75
N LYS A 176 43.36 11.38 -11.47
CA LYS A 176 42.38 11.03 -10.43
C LYS A 176 41.40 12.17 -10.17
N LEU A 177 41.86 13.42 -10.19
CA LEU A 177 41.03 14.61 -10.03
C LEU A 177 39.97 14.70 -11.13
N ILE A 178 40.38 14.52 -12.40
CA ILE A 178 39.45 14.49 -13.55
C ILE A 178 38.40 13.39 -13.37
N LYS A 179 38.81 12.18 -12.98
CA LYS A 179 37.88 11.08 -12.70
C LYS A 179 36.92 11.40 -11.55
N ALA A 180 37.40 12.05 -10.49
CA ALA A 180 36.57 12.45 -9.36
C ALA A 180 35.59 13.58 -9.73
N GLN A 181 36.01 14.57 -10.50
CA GLN A 181 35.16 15.62 -11.06
C GLN A 181 34.07 15.03 -11.97
N GLY A 182 34.40 14.02 -12.78
CA GLY A 182 33.40 13.28 -13.56
C GLY A 182 32.32 12.63 -12.69
N ARG A 183 32.65 12.15 -11.48
CA ARG A 183 31.66 11.64 -10.51
C ARG A 183 30.81 12.77 -9.93
N VAL A 184 31.38 13.94 -9.66
CA VAL A 184 30.63 15.12 -9.21
C VAL A 184 29.59 15.49 -10.25
N ASN A 185 30.00 15.59 -11.53
CA ASN A 185 29.11 15.92 -12.64
C ASN A 185 27.96 14.91 -12.77
N LYS A 186 28.27 13.60 -12.65
CA LYS A 186 27.26 12.52 -12.68
C LYS A 186 26.17 12.64 -11.60
N TYR A 187 26.47 13.22 -10.44
CA TYR A 187 25.49 13.37 -9.34
C TYR A 187 24.93 14.79 -9.23
N SER A 188 25.41 15.74 -10.04
CA SER A 188 24.88 17.10 -10.10
C SER A 188 23.83 17.29 -11.18
N GLU A 189 23.84 16.46 -12.22
CA GLU A 189 22.76 16.30 -13.20
C GLU A 189 21.57 15.54 -12.59
#